data_AF-A0A562NC64-F1
#
_entry.id   AF-A0A562NC64-F1
#
_cell.length_a   1.000
_cell.length_b   1.000
_cell.length_c   1.000
_cell.angle_alpha   90.00
_cell.angle_beta   90.00
_cell.angle_gamma   90.00
#
_symmetry.space_group_name_H-M   'P 1'
#
loop_
_entity.id
_entity.type
_entity.pdbx_description
1 polymer ?
#
loop_
_entity_poly.entity_id
_entity_poly.type
_entity_poly.pdbx_seq_one_letter_code
_entity_poly.pdbx_strand_id
1 'polypeptide(L)'
;MLWKAANRHDPARASETFRFFVQNQLGAIITLIAFLPLILLIFTDKNMDPQSKKVAGGVGAVLAVLATVIGVSFQPPSVEQYTQDMNTCAAQIKAGQPTTACSPEVAAQAQEIATDSAAVAAATKDAAHPAGQDVVYWIAPENGAAKSETEHVFHLCAAVSPLKGKTVNSGSVTEAYAQNAIRITKQIDMEQKQCGFTGSQ
;
A
#
# COMPACT_ATOMS: atom_id res chain seq x y z
N MET A 1 -7.56 -11.28 11.16
CA MET A 1 -8.59 -12.24 10.70
C MET A 1 -8.28 -12.58 9.25
N LEU A 2 -7.79 -13.80 8.99
CA LEU A 2 -7.26 -14.18 7.66
C LEU A 2 -8.28 -14.00 6.52
N TRP A 3 -9.56 -14.30 6.73
CA TRP A 3 -10.58 -14.10 5.69
C TRP A 3 -10.83 -12.62 5.36
N LYS A 4 -10.75 -11.70 6.34
CA LYS A 4 -10.94 -10.26 6.11
C LYS A 4 -9.80 -9.71 5.25
N ALA A 5 -8.57 -10.17 5.50
CA ALA A 5 -7.41 -9.84 4.69
C ALA A 5 -7.56 -10.42 3.27
N ALA A 6 -7.97 -11.68 3.13
CA ALA A 6 -8.21 -12.30 1.83
C ALA A 6 -9.28 -11.55 1.01
N ASN A 7 -10.41 -11.19 1.64
CA ASN A 7 -11.47 -10.39 1.01
C ASN A 7 -11.03 -8.96 0.65
N ARG A 8 -9.97 -8.45 1.29
CA ARG A 8 -9.36 -7.16 0.94
C ARG A 8 -8.40 -7.27 -0.24
N HIS A 9 -7.82 -8.45 -0.46
CA HIS A 9 -7.01 -8.75 -1.64
C HIS A 9 -7.86 -9.06 -2.88
N ASP A 10 -8.98 -9.77 -2.72
CA ASP A 10 -9.89 -10.10 -3.81
C ASP A 10 -11.37 -9.83 -3.40
N PRO A 11 -11.78 -8.55 -3.43
CA PRO A 11 -13.12 -8.15 -3.04
C PRO A 11 -14.14 -8.51 -4.13
N ALA A 12 -15.32 -8.97 -3.72
CA ALA A 12 -16.45 -9.08 -4.64
C ALA A 12 -16.85 -7.71 -5.21
N ARG A 13 -17.43 -7.75 -6.42
CA ARG A 13 -18.11 -6.61 -7.01
C ARG A 13 -19.41 -6.33 -6.26
N ALA A 14 -19.71 -5.06 -6.02
CA ALA A 14 -21.00 -4.66 -5.43
C ALA A 14 -22.19 -5.06 -6.33
N SER A 15 -21.95 -5.12 -7.64
CA SER A 15 -22.91 -5.63 -8.62
C SER A 15 -23.23 -7.13 -8.46
N GLU A 16 -22.34 -7.93 -7.89
CA GLU A 16 -22.57 -9.36 -7.60
C GLU A 16 -23.10 -9.54 -6.17
N THR A 17 -24.34 -9.12 -5.92
CA THR A 17 -24.91 -8.97 -4.56
C THR A 17 -24.78 -10.22 -3.67
N PHE A 18 -25.00 -11.42 -4.21
CA PHE A 18 -24.89 -12.66 -3.43
C PHE A 18 -23.44 -12.94 -2.98
N ARG A 19 -22.48 -12.87 -3.91
CA ARG A 19 -21.06 -13.07 -3.60
C ARG A 19 -20.55 -11.97 -2.67
N PHE A 20 -20.96 -10.74 -2.91
CA PHE A 20 -20.66 -9.59 -2.06
C PHE A 20 -21.17 -9.82 -0.64
N PHE A 21 -22.39 -10.29 -0.44
CA PHE A 21 -22.92 -10.59 0.89
C PHE A 21 -22.13 -11.71 1.58
N VAL A 22 -21.93 -12.85 0.90
CA VAL A 22 -21.29 -14.04 1.49
C VAL A 22 -19.83 -13.77 1.85
N GLN A 23 -19.05 -13.14 0.96
CA GLN A 23 -17.64 -12.85 1.24
C GLN A 23 -17.46 -11.85 2.38
N ASN A 24 -18.30 -10.82 2.45
CA ASN A 24 -18.21 -9.79 3.48
C ASN A 24 -18.76 -10.22 4.84
N GLN A 25 -19.73 -11.13 4.87
CA GLN A 25 -20.34 -11.65 6.10
C GLN A 25 -19.92 -13.08 6.43
N LEU A 26 -18.88 -13.62 5.78
CA LEU A 26 -18.44 -15.00 5.96
C LEU A 26 -18.20 -15.34 7.43
N GLY A 27 -17.56 -14.44 8.18
CA GLY A 27 -17.30 -14.64 9.61
C GLY A 27 -18.59 -14.80 10.43
N ALA A 28 -19.63 -14.01 10.13
CA ALA A 28 -20.92 -14.12 10.78
C ALA A 28 -21.67 -15.40 10.37
N ILE A 29 -21.62 -15.76 9.09
CA ILE A 29 -22.25 -16.97 8.54
C ILE A 29 -21.65 -18.23 9.17
N ILE A 30 -20.32 -18.34 9.23
CA ILE A 30 -19.63 -19.48 9.85
C ILE A 30 -19.94 -19.55 11.35
N THR A 31 -20.01 -18.41 12.03
CA THR A 31 -20.40 -18.37 13.45
C THR A 31 -21.81 -18.90 13.67
N LEU A 32 -22.78 -18.50 12.83
CA LEU A 32 -24.14 -19.03 12.89
C LEU A 32 -24.17 -20.54 12.66
N ILE A 33 -23.47 -21.05 11.65
CA ILE A 33 -23.42 -22.49 11.36
C ILE A 33 -22.79 -23.28 12.51
N ALA A 34 -21.78 -22.74 13.18
CA ALA A 34 -21.08 -23.43 14.26
C ALA A 34 -21.86 -23.42 15.59
N PHE A 35 -22.39 -22.26 16.00
CA PHE A 35 -22.95 -22.08 17.33
C PHE A 35 -24.46 -22.37 17.40
N LEU A 36 -25.23 -22.04 16.36
CA LEU A 36 -26.69 -22.17 16.39
C LEU A 36 -27.17 -23.62 16.60
N PRO A 37 -26.68 -24.65 15.88
CA PRO A 37 -27.10 -26.03 16.13
C PRO A 37 -26.61 -26.55 17.50
N LEU A 38 -25.43 -26.12 17.96
CA LEU A 38 -24.89 -26.52 19.27
C LEU A 38 -25.74 -25.96 20.41
N ILE A 39 -26.08 -24.67 20.34
CA ILE A 39 -26.93 -24.01 21.34
C ILE A 39 -28.33 -24.64 21.36
N LEU A 40 -28.89 -24.93 20.18
CA LEU A 40 -30.18 -25.60 20.06
C LEU A 40 -30.13 -27.01 20.68
N LEU A 41 -29.06 -27.77 20.43
CA LEU A 41 -28.85 -29.09 21.02
C LEU A 41 -28.78 -29.00 22.55
N ILE A 42 -28.03 -28.04 23.11
CA ILE A 42 -27.93 -27.82 24.56
C ILE A 42 -29.31 -27.56 25.18
N PHE A 43 -30.14 -26.72 24.54
CA PHE A 43 -31.46 -26.38 25.07
C PHE A 43 -32.51 -27.49 24.85
N THR A 44 -32.33 -28.36 23.85
CA THR A 44 -33.26 -29.46 23.53
C THR A 44 -32.85 -30.81 24.09
N ASP A 45 -31.62 -30.95 24.59
CA ASP A 45 -31.14 -32.18 25.22
C ASP A 45 -32.02 -32.55 26.43
N LYS A 46 -32.42 -33.80 26.57
CA LYS A 46 -33.30 -34.23 27.68
C LYS A 46 -32.53 -34.72 28.90
N ASN A 47 -31.26 -35.07 28.74
CA ASN A 47 -30.42 -35.72 29.74
C ASN A 47 -29.64 -34.73 30.62
N MET A 48 -29.54 -33.46 30.22
CA MET A 48 -28.92 -32.40 31.01
C MET A 48 -29.88 -31.78 32.05
N ASP A 49 -29.36 -31.57 33.26
CA ASP A 49 -30.01 -30.82 34.33
C ASP A 49 -30.31 -29.35 33.91
N PRO A 50 -31.40 -28.73 34.40
CA PRO A 50 -31.78 -27.36 34.03
C PRO A 50 -30.75 -26.26 34.34
N GLN A 51 -29.97 -26.38 35.41
CA GLN A 51 -28.89 -25.43 35.75
C GLN A 51 -27.73 -25.57 34.78
N SER A 52 -27.31 -26.80 34.47
CA SER A 52 -26.24 -27.04 33.49
C SER A 52 -26.62 -26.52 32.10
N LYS A 53 -27.88 -26.67 31.66
CA LYS A 53 -28.39 -26.09 30.41
C LYS A 53 -28.30 -24.57 30.39
N LYS A 54 -28.71 -23.92 31.48
CA LYS A 54 -28.68 -22.46 31.58
C LYS A 54 -27.25 -21.94 31.53
N VAL A 55 -26.33 -22.57 32.25
CA VAL A 55 -24.91 -22.17 32.27
C VAL A 55 -24.25 -22.42 30.91
N ALA A 56 -24.35 -23.65 30.38
CA ALA A 56 -23.70 -24.00 29.11
C ALA A 56 -24.32 -23.25 27.92
N GLY A 57 -25.64 -23.20 27.83
CA GLY A 57 -26.35 -22.45 26.79
C GLY A 57 -26.14 -20.95 26.90
N GLY A 58 -26.08 -20.41 28.12
CA GLY A 58 -25.77 -19.01 28.37
C GLY A 58 -24.36 -18.62 27.94
N VAL A 59 -23.34 -19.39 28.37
CA VAL A 59 -21.94 -19.17 27.94
C VAL A 59 -21.80 -19.33 26.43
N GLY A 60 -22.41 -20.36 25.85
CA GLY A 60 -22.42 -20.58 24.40
C GLY A 60 -23.05 -19.42 23.63
N ALA A 61 -24.18 -18.89 24.10
CA ALA A 61 -24.84 -17.74 23.49
C ALA A 61 -23.99 -16.46 23.55
N VAL A 62 -23.34 -16.19 24.69
CA VAL A 62 -22.45 -15.02 24.84
C VAL A 62 -21.26 -15.13 23.89
N LEU A 63 -20.62 -16.30 23.81
CA LEU A 63 -19.52 -16.54 22.88
C LEU A 63 -19.95 -16.41 21.41
N ALA A 64 -21.15 -16.89 21.06
CA ALA A 64 -21.69 -16.76 19.71
C ALA A 64 -21.91 -15.29 19.32
N VAL A 65 -22.44 -14.46 20.22
CA VAL A 65 -22.62 -13.02 19.99
C VAL A 65 -21.28 -12.34 19.78
N LEU A 66 -20.31 -12.58 20.67
CA LEU A 66 -18.96 -12.02 20.54
C LEU A 66 -18.29 -12.42 19.22
N ALA A 67 -18.33 -13.72 18.88
CA ALA A 67 -17.76 -14.22 17.63
C ALA A 67 -18.44 -13.61 16.41
N THR A 68 -19.76 -13.41 16.44
CA THR A 68 -20.51 -12.78 15.35
C THR A 68 -20.09 -11.32 15.16
N VAL A 69 -20.01 -10.53 16.24
CA VAL A 69 -19.60 -9.12 16.17
C VAL A 69 -18.19 -8.98 15.59
N ILE A 70 -17.26 -9.85 16.00
CA ILE A 70 -15.89 -9.87 15.47
C ILE A 70 -15.90 -10.38 14.01
N GLY A 71 -16.83 -11.29 13.69
CA GLY A 71 -17.04 -11.91 12.39
C GLY A 71 -17.56 -10.99 11.28
N VAL A 72 -18.42 -10.02 11.64
CA VAL A 72 -19.03 -9.06 10.70
C VAL A 72 -17.96 -8.14 10.09
N SER A 73 -18.07 -7.88 8.79
CA SER A 73 -17.33 -6.80 8.11
C SER A 73 -18.25 -5.58 7.98
N PHE A 74 -17.96 -4.51 8.73
CA PHE A 74 -18.77 -3.28 8.74
C PHE A 74 -18.44 -2.31 7.60
N GLN A 75 -17.21 -2.37 7.09
CA GLN A 75 -16.74 -1.55 5.96
C GLN A 75 -16.16 -2.49 4.89
N PRO A 76 -17.02 -3.23 4.18
CA PRO A 76 -16.58 -4.15 3.14
C PRO A 76 -16.05 -3.40 1.92
N PRO A 77 -14.83 -3.68 1.44
CA PRO A 77 -14.37 -3.13 0.17
C PRO A 77 -15.13 -3.77 -1.00
N SER A 78 -15.31 -3.03 -2.09
CA SER A 78 -15.77 -3.53 -3.38
C SER A 78 -14.78 -3.17 -4.47
N VAL A 79 -14.83 -3.88 -5.60
CA VAL A 79 -14.03 -3.55 -6.79
C VAL A 79 -14.29 -2.11 -7.25
N GLU A 80 -15.56 -1.67 -7.20
CA GLU A 80 -15.97 -0.33 -7.60
C GLU A 80 -15.37 0.74 -6.67
N GLN A 81 -15.39 0.52 -5.35
CA GLN A 81 -14.77 1.42 -4.38
C GLN A 81 -13.25 1.51 -4.60
N TYR A 82 -12.56 0.38 -4.78
CA TYR A 82 -11.13 0.39 -5.07
C TYR A 82 -10.79 1.12 -6.36
N THR A 83 -11.61 0.93 -7.40
CA THR A 83 -11.43 1.64 -8.67
C THR A 83 -11.58 3.15 -8.48
N GLN A 84 -12.58 3.58 -7.70
CA GLN A 84 -12.78 4.98 -7.37
C GLN A 84 -11.62 5.56 -6.54
N ASP A 85 -11.15 4.84 -5.54
CA ASP A 85 -10.03 5.25 -4.69
C ASP A 85 -8.74 5.37 -5.50
N MET A 86 -8.48 4.43 -6.42
CA MET A 86 -7.34 4.49 -7.34
C MET A 86 -7.43 5.68 -8.31
N ASN A 87 -8.59 5.94 -8.89
CA ASN A 87 -8.78 7.10 -9.77
C ASN A 87 -8.60 8.42 -9.01
N THR A 88 -9.09 8.48 -7.77
CA THR A 88 -8.95 9.66 -6.89
C THR A 88 -7.49 9.85 -6.48
N CYS A 89 -6.81 8.78 -6.10
CA CYS A 89 -5.38 8.75 -5.80
C CYS A 89 -4.57 9.27 -7.00
N ALA A 90 -4.83 8.77 -8.20
CA ALA A 90 -4.17 9.23 -9.43
C ALA A 90 -4.43 10.71 -9.74
N ALA A 91 -5.66 11.19 -9.49
CA ALA A 91 -5.99 12.61 -9.64
C ALA A 91 -5.28 13.49 -8.61
N GLN A 92 -5.18 13.05 -7.36
CA GLN A 92 -4.46 13.76 -6.29
C GLN A 92 -2.97 13.91 -6.64
N ILE A 93 -2.34 12.82 -7.09
CA ILE A 93 -0.94 12.83 -7.53
C ILE A 93 -0.74 13.83 -8.68
N LYS A 94 -1.60 13.79 -9.71
CA LYS A 94 -1.52 14.72 -10.86
C LYS A 94 -1.71 16.19 -10.46
N ALA A 95 -2.51 16.45 -9.43
CA ALA A 95 -2.81 17.79 -8.95
C ALA A 95 -1.85 18.29 -7.86
N GLY A 96 -0.85 17.50 -7.46
CA GLY A 96 0.02 17.82 -6.32
C GLY A 96 -0.74 17.95 -4.99
N GLN A 97 -1.90 17.30 -4.88
CA GLN A 97 -2.76 17.32 -3.70
C GLN A 97 -2.37 16.19 -2.73
N PRO A 98 -2.70 16.31 -1.43
CA PRO A 98 -2.45 15.24 -0.48
C PRO A 98 -3.15 13.94 -0.92
N THR A 99 -2.38 12.85 -0.95
CA THR A 99 -2.75 11.51 -1.44
C THR A 99 -3.65 10.74 -0.45
N THR A 100 -4.70 11.38 0.05
CA THR A 100 -5.58 10.84 1.10
C THR A 100 -6.41 9.63 0.65
N ALA A 101 -6.57 9.43 -0.66
CA ALA A 101 -7.26 8.27 -1.23
C ALA A 101 -6.32 7.10 -1.58
N CYS A 102 -5.00 7.30 -1.50
CA CYS A 102 -4.03 6.24 -1.75
C CYS A 102 -3.90 5.33 -0.52
N SER A 103 -3.34 4.12 -0.69
CA SER A 103 -2.94 3.32 0.47
C SER A 103 -1.86 4.08 1.27
N PRO A 104 -1.72 3.85 2.59
CA PRO A 104 -0.71 4.52 3.40
C PRO A 104 0.71 4.38 2.85
N GLU A 105 1.03 3.22 2.29
CA GLU A 105 2.33 2.92 1.70
C GLU A 105 2.57 3.71 0.41
N VAL A 106 1.57 3.76 -0.47
CA VAL A 106 1.64 4.55 -1.72
C VAL A 106 1.71 6.04 -1.41
N ALA A 107 0.96 6.51 -0.41
CA ALA A 107 0.99 7.90 0.03
C ALA A 107 2.38 8.29 0.57
N ALA A 108 3.00 7.42 1.39
CA ALA A 108 4.35 7.64 1.90
C ALA A 108 5.39 7.72 0.77
N GLN A 109 5.37 6.75 -0.15
CA GLN A 109 6.29 6.74 -1.29
C GLN A 109 6.08 7.95 -2.20
N ALA A 110 4.83 8.38 -2.43
CA ALA A 110 4.54 9.57 -3.23
C ALA A 110 5.11 10.85 -2.58
N GLN A 111 5.07 10.95 -1.25
CA GLN A 111 5.65 12.07 -0.52
C GLN A 111 7.18 12.08 -0.58
N GLU A 112 7.82 10.92 -0.54
CA GLU A 112 9.27 10.76 -0.70
C GLU A 112 9.71 11.17 -2.11
N ILE A 113 9.03 10.65 -3.15
CA ILE A 113 9.26 11.04 -4.56
C ILE A 113 9.11 12.55 -4.73
N ALA A 114 8.04 13.16 -4.18
CA ALA A 114 7.82 14.61 -4.30
C ALA A 114 8.94 15.42 -3.64
N THR A 115 9.42 14.97 -2.48
CA THR A 115 10.52 15.61 -1.74
C THR A 115 11.83 15.50 -2.51
N ASP A 116 12.14 14.32 -3.02
CA ASP A 116 13.36 14.08 -3.80
C ASP A 116 13.33 14.80 -5.15
N SER A 117 12.21 14.77 -5.88
CA SER A 117 12.04 15.56 -7.12
C SER A 117 12.25 17.06 -6.87
N ALA A 118 11.73 17.60 -5.77
CA ALA A 118 11.98 18.99 -5.41
C ALA A 118 13.46 19.26 -5.09
N ALA A 119 14.13 18.32 -4.40
CA ALA A 119 15.57 18.42 -4.12
C ALA A 119 16.42 18.36 -5.39
N VAL A 120 16.11 17.45 -6.33
CA VAL A 120 16.78 17.37 -7.64
C VAL A 120 16.54 18.65 -8.43
N ALA A 121 15.29 19.12 -8.53
CA ALA A 121 14.97 20.35 -9.23
C ALA A 121 15.72 21.54 -8.64
N ALA A 122 15.75 21.67 -7.31
CA ALA A 122 16.53 22.70 -6.64
C ALA A 122 18.03 22.59 -6.94
N ALA A 123 18.57 21.37 -6.97
CA ALA A 123 20.00 21.13 -7.16
C ALA A 123 20.49 21.32 -8.61
N THR A 124 19.58 21.25 -9.58
CA THR A 124 19.87 21.27 -11.03
C THR A 124 19.47 22.56 -11.72
N LYS A 125 19.15 23.62 -10.94
CA LYS A 125 18.88 24.95 -11.50
C LYS A 125 20.11 25.51 -12.18
N ASP A 126 19.92 25.99 -13.40
CA ASP A 126 20.93 26.71 -14.16
C ASP A 126 20.26 27.78 -15.04
N ALA A 127 21.06 28.52 -15.81
CA ALA A 127 20.55 29.58 -16.68
C ALA A 127 19.61 29.08 -17.79
N ALA A 128 19.75 27.84 -18.24
CA ALA A 128 18.88 27.19 -19.23
C ALA A 128 17.66 26.52 -18.59
N HIS A 129 17.76 26.09 -17.34
CA HIS A 129 16.73 25.39 -16.57
C HIS A 129 16.43 26.11 -15.25
N PRO A 130 15.78 27.29 -15.27
CA PRO A 130 15.52 28.07 -14.06
C PRO A 130 14.58 27.37 -13.06
N ALA A 131 13.75 26.45 -13.55
CA ALA A 131 12.88 25.61 -12.72
C ALA A 131 13.59 24.37 -12.14
N GLY A 132 14.82 24.09 -12.57
CA GLY A 132 15.47 22.81 -12.34
C GLY A 132 15.06 21.75 -13.36
N GLN A 133 15.64 20.57 -13.21
CA GLN A 133 15.38 19.40 -14.03
C GLN A 133 14.83 18.26 -13.14
N ASP A 134 13.99 17.40 -13.71
CA ASP A 134 13.58 16.12 -13.11
C ASP A 134 14.23 14.98 -13.90
N VAL A 135 15.57 15.02 -13.98
CA VAL A 135 16.38 13.99 -14.63
C VAL A 135 17.46 13.56 -13.65
N VAL A 136 17.45 12.27 -13.34
CA VAL A 136 18.41 11.62 -12.44
C VAL A 136 19.03 10.41 -13.10
N TYR A 137 20.14 9.95 -12.54
CA TYR A 137 20.95 8.87 -13.06
C TYR A 137 21.19 7.81 -11.98
N TRP A 138 20.97 6.55 -12.28
CA TRP A 138 21.14 5.46 -11.30
C TRP A 138 21.76 4.23 -11.95
N ILE A 139 22.28 3.34 -11.11
CA ILE A 139 22.82 2.06 -11.56
C ILE A 139 21.67 1.22 -12.12
N ALA A 140 21.80 0.77 -13.37
CA ALA A 140 20.78 -0.05 -14.00
C ALA A 140 20.64 -1.40 -13.28
N PRO A 141 19.41 -1.96 -13.19
CA PRO A 141 19.19 -3.27 -12.59
C PRO A 141 20.07 -4.37 -13.18
N GLU A 142 20.46 -5.33 -12.34
CA GLU A 142 21.34 -6.42 -12.72
C GLU A 142 20.72 -7.28 -13.82
N ASN A 143 21.53 -7.70 -14.81
CA ASN A 143 21.12 -8.61 -15.88
C ASN A 143 19.90 -8.17 -16.70
N GLY A 144 19.58 -6.85 -16.72
CA GLY A 144 18.40 -6.33 -17.42
C GLY A 144 17.08 -6.61 -16.69
N ALA A 145 17.13 -6.85 -15.37
CA ALA A 145 15.94 -6.99 -14.54
C ALA A 145 15.09 -5.71 -14.55
N ALA A 146 13.81 -5.83 -14.16
CA ALA A 146 12.93 -4.68 -14.03
C ALA A 146 13.26 -3.81 -12.80
N LYS A 147 13.87 -4.41 -11.76
CA LYS A 147 14.24 -3.76 -10.50
C LYS A 147 15.56 -4.31 -10.01
N SER A 148 16.34 -3.45 -9.36
CA SER A 148 17.61 -3.85 -8.73
C SER A 148 17.33 -4.70 -7.49
N GLU A 149 18.16 -5.72 -7.24
CA GLU A 149 17.97 -6.60 -6.07
C GLU A 149 18.15 -5.87 -4.74
N THR A 150 19.01 -4.86 -4.72
CA THR A 150 19.27 -4.01 -3.57
C THR A 150 18.84 -2.58 -3.83
N GLU A 151 18.51 -1.85 -2.77
CA GLU A 151 18.17 -0.44 -2.87
C GLU A 151 19.36 0.35 -3.41
N HIS A 152 19.10 1.18 -4.41
CA HIS A 152 20.06 2.08 -5.00
C HIS A 152 19.72 3.53 -4.71
N VAL A 153 20.70 4.38 -4.96
CA VAL A 153 20.52 5.83 -4.93
C VAL A 153 20.62 6.35 -6.35
N PHE A 154 20.01 7.50 -6.60
CA PHE A 154 20.15 8.23 -7.86
C PHE A 154 20.95 9.52 -7.67
N HIS A 155 21.52 9.96 -8.78
CA HIS A 155 22.56 10.99 -8.87
C HIS A 155 22.17 12.08 -9.87
N LEU A 156 22.79 13.25 -9.76
CA LEU A 156 22.42 14.42 -10.56
C LEU A 156 22.91 14.36 -12.02
N CYS A 157 23.98 13.63 -12.32
CA CYS A 157 24.48 13.45 -13.68
C CYS A 157 25.22 12.11 -13.87
N ALA A 158 25.34 11.64 -15.11
CA ALA A 158 26.03 10.37 -15.43
C ALA A 158 27.53 10.39 -15.09
N ALA A 159 28.16 11.57 -15.06
CA ALA A 159 29.61 11.71 -14.91
C ALA A 159 30.12 11.64 -13.46
N VAL A 160 29.23 11.48 -12.47
CA VAL A 160 29.64 11.45 -11.07
C VAL A 160 30.48 10.23 -10.73
N SER A 161 31.39 10.40 -9.78
CA SER A 161 32.34 9.35 -9.40
C SER A 161 31.69 8.00 -9.01
N PRO A 162 30.56 7.95 -8.29
CA PRO A 162 29.90 6.68 -7.94
C PRO A 162 29.38 5.85 -9.13
N LEU A 163 29.13 6.48 -10.27
CA LEU A 163 28.59 5.83 -11.48
C LEU A 163 29.68 5.38 -12.46
N LYS A 164 30.92 5.75 -12.23
CA LYS A 164 32.03 5.48 -13.16
C LYS A 164 32.23 3.97 -13.37
N GLY A 165 32.18 3.54 -14.63
CA GLY A 165 32.39 2.15 -15.03
C GLY A 165 31.19 1.23 -14.79
N LYS A 166 30.01 1.78 -14.49
CA LYS A 166 28.76 1.04 -14.30
C LYS A 166 27.81 1.24 -15.48
N THR A 167 26.85 0.34 -15.63
CA THR A 167 25.70 0.55 -16.52
C THR A 167 24.73 1.52 -15.83
N VAL A 168 24.42 2.63 -16.49
CA VAL A 168 23.63 3.73 -15.92
C VAL A 168 22.35 3.91 -16.71
N ASN A 169 21.22 3.97 -16.01
CA ASN A 169 19.95 4.42 -16.54
C ASN A 169 19.74 5.90 -16.18
N SER A 170 18.90 6.58 -16.96
CA SER A 170 18.50 7.97 -16.72
C SER A 170 17.02 8.16 -16.98
N GLY A 171 16.39 9.06 -16.24
CA GLY A 171 14.96 9.37 -16.34
C GLY A 171 14.52 10.24 -15.17
N SER A 172 13.22 10.31 -14.94
CA SER A 172 12.62 11.00 -13.80
C SER A 172 12.92 10.32 -12.46
N VAL A 173 12.76 11.05 -11.35
CA VAL A 173 12.84 10.46 -10.00
C VAL A 173 11.80 9.33 -9.85
N THR A 174 10.62 9.49 -10.44
CA THR A 174 9.57 8.45 -10.41
C THR A 174 10.04 7.15 -11.08
N GLU A 175 10.72 7.25 -12.23
CA GLU A 175 11.27 6.08 -12.93
C GLU A 175 12.43 5.43 -12.17
N ALA A 176 13.24 6.22 -11.47
CA ALA A 176 14.29 5.70 -10.59
C ALA A 176 13.69 4.86 -9.44
N TYR A 177 12.67 5.39 -8.75
CA TYR A 177 11.95 4.66 -7.69
C TYR A 177 11.32 3.37 -8.23
N ALA A 178 10.81 3.38 -9.46
CA ALA A 178 10.25 2.18 -10.09
C ALA A 178 11.29 1.06 -10.28
N GLN A 179 12.58 1.38 -10.39
CA GLN A 179 13.69 0.44 -10.56
C GLN A 179 14.47 0.13 -9.27
N ASN A 180 13.91 0.49 -8.10
CA ASN A 180 14.52 0.34 -6.78
C ASN A 180 15.69 1.30 -6.49
N ALA A 181 15.79 2.41 -7.22
CA ALA A 181 16.62 3.56 -6.86
C ALA A 181 15.76 4.57 -6.08
N ILE A 182 15.68 4.40 -4.76
CA ILE A 182 14.60 4.94 -3.93
C ILE A 182 14.97 6.19 -3.13
N ARG A 183 16.12 6.82 -3.40
CA ARG A 183 16.50 8.08 -2.74
C ARG A 183 17.59 8.83 -3.49
N ILE A 184 17.62 10.14 -3.27
CA ILE A 184 18.70 10.99 -3.73
C ILE A 184 20.02 10.67 -2.99
N THR A 185 21.14 10.84 -3.69
CA THR A 185 22.48 10.79 -3.11
C THR A 185 22.62 11.70 -1.88
N LYS A 186 23.42 11.27 -0.90
CA LYS A 186 23.76 12.14 0.25
C LYS A 186 24.85 13.16 -0.07
N GLN A 187 25.41 13.13 -1.28
CA GLN A 187 26.55 13.95 -1.70
C GLN A 187 26.16 15.03 -2.72
N ILE A 188 24.93 15.57 -2.64
CA ILE A 188 24.37 16.55 -3.58
C ILE A 188 25.34 17.70 -3.85
N ASP A 189 25.89 18.34 -2.81
CA ASP A 189 26.81 19.48 -2.97
C ASP A 189 28.08 19.13 -3.76
N MET A 190 28.58 17.90 -3.59
CA MET A 190 29.74 17.41 -4.33
C MET A 190 29.35 17.09 -5.78
N GLU A 191 28.20 16.46 -5.99
CA GLU A 191 27.70 16.12 -7.31
C GLU A 191 27.37 17.37 -8.12
N GLN A 192 26.78 18.41 -7.53
CA GLN A 192 26.55 19.70 -8.21
C GLN A 192 27.83 20.25 -8.82
N LYS A 193 28.94 20.23 -8.06
CA LYS A 193 30.26 20.66 -8.56
C LYS A 193 30.79 19.76 -9.67
N GLN A 194 30.62 18.44 -9.57
CA GLN A 194 31.05 17.49 -10.62
C GLN A 194 30.22 17.61 -11.90
N CYS A 195 28.94 17.95 -11.75
CA CYS A 195 27.98 18.07 -12.83
C CYS A 195 27.94 19.49 -13.43
N GLY A 196 28.65 20.46 -12.86
CA GLY A 196 28.67 21.84 -13.34
C GLY A 196 27.43 22.65 -12.97
N PHE A 197 26.62 22.18 -12.02
CA PHE A 197 25.53 22.96 -11.46
C PHE A 197 26.09 23.97 -10.46
N THR A 198 25.73 25.23 -10.62
CA THR A 198 25.99 26.25 -9.61
C THR A 198 25.09 25.96 -8.42
N GLY A 199 25.67 25.45 -7.34
CA GLY A 199 24.94 25.21 -6.09
C GLY A 199 24.10 26.44 -5.74
N SER A 200 22.83 26.21 -5.45
CA SER A 200 21.85 27.24 -5.13
C SER A 200 22.43 28.22 -4.09
N GLN A 201 22.70 29.45 -4.51
CA GLN A 201 22.81 30.58 -3.58
C GLN A 201 21.42 31.04 -3.17
#